data_AF-A0A2N6KLS2-F1
#
_entry.id   AF-A0A2N6KLS2-F1
#
_cell.length_a   1.000
_cell.length_b   1.000
_cell.length_c   1.000
_cell.angle_alpha   90.00
_cell.angle_beta   90.00
_cell.angle_gamma   90.00
#
_symmetry.space_group_name_H-M   'P 1'
#
loop_
_entity.id
_entity.type
_entity.pdbx_description
1 polymer ?
#
loop_
_entity_poly.entity_id
_entity_poly.type
_entity_poly.pdbx_seq_one_letter_code
_entity_poly.pdbx_strand_id
1 'polypeptide(L)'
;MTQTEQTVEKTQRDQMDPWLASLLKAREVRGIQALDPATKQRFVKVRRAVLGINELVASGEKPEVILAKLETMEPELLGFALEGVGMALAKQDMFTPGELNRVEAFVAGTSITYQIMVFLGVGALLATDKLPLEPFITSYLEPFNPLRVWAIADGYGFQSGMLHWQDYLYGQPRPEYFSGYTSRIFDQGLGRSIWLIDAGNVTHIQETIATFSPSRQADLWCGIGYVCSSIGGVQRETLEALGTAAGAYLPALAQGAACAAKFRRMLGTPAAHVELAHTILSELVANAADTTDLIQEKLPNIGATPVQSLWQNYRAYLICN
;
A
#
# COMPACT_ATOMS: atom_id res chain seq x y z
N MET A 1 31.15 6.13 21.37
CA MET A 1 30.67 4.76 21.04
C MET A 1 31.88 3.85 20.96
N THR A 2 31.88 2.77 21.73
CA THR A 2 32.99 1.80 21.76
C THR A 2 32.92 0.87 20.53
N GLN A 3 34.06 0.32 20.10
CA GLN A 3 34.10 -0.65 18.99
C GLN A 3 33.15 -1.84 19.20
N THR A 4 32.88 -2.21 20.45
CA THR A 4 31.96 -3.28 20.83
C THR A 4 30.50 -2.91 20.54
N GLU A 5 30.06 -1.68 20.83
CA GLU A 5 28.70 -1.19 20.50
C GLU A 5 28.49 -1.12 18.98
N GLN A 6 29.50 -0.68 18.23
CA GLN A 6 29.46 -0.63 16.77
C GLN A 6 29.40 -2.04 16.14
N THR A 7 30.02 -3.04 16.76
CA THR A 7 30.00 -4.42 16.27
C THR A 7 28.65 -5.09 16.55
N VAL A 8 28.02 -4.80 17.69
CA VAL A 8 26.67 -5.30 18.04
C VAL A 8 25.59 -4.67 17.15
N GLU A 9 25.65 -3.35 16.92
CA GLU A 9 24.72 -2.68 15.98
C GLU A 9 24.87 -3.20 14.54
N LYS A 10 26.11 -3.48 14.10
CA LYS A 10 26.39 -4.02 12.76
C LYS A 10 25.85 -5.44 12.61
N THR A 11 26.03 -6.29 13.62
CA THR A 11 25.53 -7.68 13.61
C THR A 11 23.98 -7.73 13.68
N GLN A 12 23.34 -6.81 14.41
CA GLN A 12 21.87 -6.67 14.39
C GLN A 12 21.33 -6.12 13.07
N ARG A 13 22.09 -5.25 12.37
CA ARG A 13 21.75 -4.79 11.02
C ARG A 13 21.85 -5.89 9.96
N ASP A 14 22.86 -6.76 10.06
CA ASP A 14 23.08 -7.84 9.09
C ASP A 14 22.08 -9.00 9.22
N GLN A 15 21.40 -9.15 10.37
CA GLN A 15 20.25 -10.06 10.56
C GLN A 15 18.89 -9.40 10.31
N MET A 16 18.86 -8.12 9.95
CA MET A 16 17.63 -7.36 9.79
C MET A 16 17.04 -7.57 8.40
N ASP A 17 15.72 -7.80 8.32
CA ASP A 17 14.96 -7.83 7.07
C ASP A 17 15.41 -6.68 6.14
N PRO A 18 15.87 -6.95 4.90
CA PRO A 18 16.33 -5.93 3.95
C PRO A 18 15.35 -4.77 3.78
N TRP A 19 14.05 -5.03 3.91
CA TRP A 19 13.03 -3.98 3.85
C TRP A 19 13.09 -3.03 5.04
N LEU A 20 13.28 -3.55 6.25
CA LEU A 20 13.43 -2.72 7.45
C LEU A 20 14.77 -1.97 7.43
N ALA A 21 15.83 -2.59 6.92
CA ALA A 21 17.10 -1.93 6.70
C ALA A 21 16.99 -0.75 5.71
N SER A 22 16.29 -0.96 4.59
CA SER A 22 16.01 0.11 3.61
C SER A 22 15.21 1.25 4.23
N LEU A 23 14.12 0.95 4.96
CA LEU A 23 13.31 1.95 5.65
C LEU A 23 14.14 2.80 6.62
N LEU A 24 14.92 2.16 7.49
CA LEU A 24 15.77 2.87 8.45
C LEU A 24 16.83 3.72 7.75
N LYS A 25 17.39 3.24 6.63
CA LYS A 25 18.35 4.00 5.85
C LYS A 25 17.72 5.22 5.18
N ALA A 26 16.53 5.06 4.58
CA ALA A 26 15.79 6.15 3.96
C ALA A 26 15.53 7.28 4.96
N ARG A 27 15.08 6.92 6.17
CA ARG A 27 14.84 7.87 7.28
C ARG A 27 16.09 8.63 7.68
N GLU A 28 17.19 7.92 7.88
CA GLU A 28 18.47 8.52 8.25
C GLU A 28 18.92 9.56 7.22
N VAL A 29 18.90 9.20 5.92
CA VAL A 29 19.35 10.11 4.86
C VAL A 29 18.41 11.30 4.69
N ARG A 30 17.11 11.12 4.95
CA ARG A 30 16.10 12.18 4.87
C ARG A 30 15.98 13.00 6.16
N GLY A 31 16.86 12.78 7.15
CA GLY A 31 16.85 13.54 8.41
C GLY A 31 15.60 13.30 9.27
N ILE A 32 14.89 12.20 9.04
CA ILE A 32 13.69 11.84 9.81
C ILE A 32 14.11 11.19 11.11
N GLN A 33 13.48 11.60 12.21
CA GLN A 33 13.77 11.07 13.54
C GLN A 33 13.66 9.54 13.61
N ALA A 34 14.44 8.93 14.49
CA ALA A 34 14.39 7.49 14.73
C ALA A 34 12.97 7.07 15.15
N LEU A 35 12.57 5.86 14.73
CA LEU A 35 11.30 5.29 15.16
C LEU A 35 11.30 5.10 16.67
N ASP A 36 10.21 5.48 17.33
CA ASP A 36 9.99 5.12 18.72
C ASP A 36 9.90 3.58 18.85
N PRO A 37 10.18 3.02 20.04
CA PRO A 37 10.20 1.58 20.23
C PRO A 37 8.89 0.86 19.86
N ALA A 38 7.73 1.48 20.13
CA ALA A 38 6.43 0.86 19.87
C ALA A 38 6.16 0.77 18.37
N THR A 39 6.43 1.85 17.62
CA THR A 39 6.30 1.85 16.16
C THR A 39 7.27 0.86 15.50
N LYS A 40 8.52 0.80 15.99
CA LYS A 40 9.50 -0.19 15.51
C LYS A 40 9.01 -1.63 15.75
N GLN A 41 8.48 -1.93 16.94
CA GLN A 41 7.93 -3.26 17.24
C GLN A 41 6.73 -3.59 16.36
N ARG A 42 5.85 -2.62 16.08
CA ARG A 42 4.72 -2.81 15.16
C ARG A 42 5.19 -3.17 13.75
N PHE A 43 6.20 -2.48 13.21
CA PHE A 43 6.78 -2.85 11.92
C PHE A 43 7.36 -4.26 11.92
N VAL A 44 8.14 -4.62 12.94
CA VAL A 44 8.69 -5.98 13.07
C VAL A 44 7.57 -7.03 13.12
N LYS A 45 6.48 -6.76 13.85
CA LYS A 45 5.32 -7.66 13.92
C LYS A 45 4.64 -7.85 12.57
N VAL A 46 4.39 -6.76 11.84
CA VAL A 46 3.82 -6.79 10.49
C VAL A 46 4.74 -7.56 9.53
N ARG A 47 6.04 -7.26 9.51
CA ARG A 47 7.00 -7.93 8.64
C ARG A 47 7.11 -9.42 8.95
N ARG A 48 7.09 -9.81 10.23
CA ARG A 48 7.07 -11.23 10.62
C ARG A 48 5.80 -11.95 10.14
N ALA A 49 4.65 -11.29 10.12
CA ALA A 49 3.42 -11.87 9.59
C ALA A 49 3.53 -12.14 8.07
N VAL A 50 4.03 -11.16 7.31
CA VAL A 50 4.28 -11.29 5.85
C VAL A 50 5.28 -12.40 5.57
N LEU A 51 6.44 -12.41 6.24
CA LEU A 51 7.50 -13.38 5.99
C LEU A 51 7.12 -14.78 6.46
N GLY A 52 6.48 -14.91 7.62
CA GLY A 52 6.10 -16.22 8.17
C GLY A 52 5.06 -16.96 7.32
N ILE A 53 4.07 -16.23 6.76
CA ILE A 53 3.12 -16.86 5.83
C ILE A 53 3.77 -17.11 4.47
N ASN A 54 4.67 -16.23 4.01
CA ASN A 54 5.43 -16.45 2.78
C ASN A 54 6.26 -17.74 2.85
N GLU A 55 6.97 -17.97 3.95
CA GLU A 55 7.73 -19.20 4.21
C GLU A 55 6.83 -20.45 4.22
N LEU A 56 5.66 -20.38 4.87
CA LEU A 56 4.69 -21.47 4.91
C LEU A 56 4.17 -21.84 3.51
N VAL A 57 3.87 -20.84 2.67
CA VAL A 57 3.43 -21.10 1.30
C VAL A 57 4.59 -21.61 0.45
N ALA A 58 5.79 -21.06 0.64
CA ALA A 58 6.99 -21.45 -0.09
C ALA A 58 7.42 -22.91 0.19
N SER A 59 7.11 -23.46 1.36
CA SER A 59 7.36 -24.88 1.68
C SER A 59 6.43 -25.85 0.96
N GLY A 60 5.49 -25.37 0.14
CA GLY A 60 4.58 -26.21 -0.65
C GLY A 60 3.41 -26.76 0.14
N GLU A 61 3.04 -26.10 1.25
CA GLU A 61 1.87 -26.48 2.03
C GLU A 61 0.58 -26.34 1.22
N LYS A 62 -0.42 -27.15 1.57
CA LYS A 62 -1.69 -27.15 0.86
C LYS A 62 -2.50 -25.88 1.17
N PRO A 63 -3.37 -25.42 0.25
CA PRO A 63 -4.22 -24.25 0.46
C PRO A 63 -5.01 -24.30 1.77
N GLU A 64 -5.48 -25.47 2.20
CA GLU A 64 -6.26 -25.61 3.44
C GLU A 64 -5.42 -25.29 4.69
N VAL A 65 -4.13 -25.63 4.68
CA VAL A 65 -3.20 -25.33 5.77
C VAL A 65 -2.90 -23.83 5.83
N ILE A 66 -2.72 -23.21 4.66
CA ILE A 66 -2.51 -21.76 4.54
C ILE A 66 -3.74 -21.00 5.05
N LEU A 67 -4.94 -21.41 4.64
CA LEU A 67 -6.20 -20.82 5.08
C LEU A 67 -6.40 -20.97 6.59
N ALA A 68 -6.21 -22.18 7.14
CA ALA A 68 -6.29 -22.40 8.57
C ALA A 68 -5.29 -21.54 9.34
N LYS A 69 -4.08 -21.32 8.81
CA LYS A 69 -3.12 -20.40 9.43
C LYS A 69 -3.63 -18.96 9.44
N LEU A 70 -4.17 -18.48 8.32
CA LEU A 70 -4.72 -17.12 8.20
C LEU A 70 -5.89 -16.88 9.16
N GLU A 71 -6.75 -17.88 9.37
CA GLU A 71 -7.86 -17.81 10.33
C GLU A 71 -7.40 -17.63 11.79
N THR A 72 -6.21 -18.12 12.13
CA THR A 72 -5.63 -17.97 13.48
C THR A 72 -4.89 -16.65 13.69
N MET A 73 -4.67 -15.86 12.64
CA MET A 73 -3.93 -14.60 12.75
C MET A 73 -4.76 -13.52 13.40
N GLU A 74 -4.07 -12.59 14.07
CA GLU A 74 -4.72 -11.39 14.57
C GLU A 74 -5.41 -10.65 13.41
N PRO A 75 -6.67 -10.19 13.57
CA PRO A 75 -7.41 -9.52 12.51
C PRO A 75 -6.64 -8.37 11.85
N GLU A 76 -5.86 -7.62 12.64
CA GLU A 76 -5.06 -6.51 12.12
C GLU A 76 -3.90 -6.91 11.21
N LEU A 77 -3.48 -8.17 11.25
CA LEU A 77 -2.37 -8.70 10.46
C LEU A 77 -2.83 -9.42 9.19
N LEU A 78 -4.12 -9.74 9.07
CA LEU A 78 -4.65 -10.56 7.98
C LEU A 78 -4.32 -9.97 6.59
N GLY A 79 -4.53 -8.67 6.38
CA GLY A 79 -4.23 -8.02 5.10
C GLY A 79 -2.76 -8.19 4.68
N PHE A 80 -1.83 -7.97 5.62
CA PHE A 80 -0.40 -8.14 5.38
C PHE A 80 -0.03 -9.60 5.14
N ALA A 81 -0.67 -10.54 5.83
CA ALA A 81 -0.43 -11.95 5.59
C ALA A 81 -0.91 -12.37 4.18
N LEU A 82 -2.04 -11.85 3.72
CA LEU A 82 -2.52 -12.08 2.34
C LEU A 82 -1.54 -11.54 1.30
N GLU A 83 -0.94 -10.37 1.54
CA GLU A 83 0.17 -9.88 0.70
C GLU A 83 1.32 -10.90 0.67
N GLY A 84 1.71 -11.44 1.82
CA GLY A 84 2.74 -12.49 1.92
C GLY A 84 2.42 -13.75 1.13
N VAL A 85 1.16 -14.18 1.10
CA VAL A 85 0.68 -15.31 0.28
C VAL A 85 0.85 -15.00 -1.21
N GLY A 86 0.40 -13.83 -1.65
CA GLY A 86 0.53 -13.41 -3.05
C GLY A 86 1.99 -13.35 -3.50
N MET A 87 2.87 -12.82 -2.65
CA MET A 87 4.32 -12.82 -2.91
C MET A 87 4.87 -14.24 -3.09
N ALA A 88 4.48 -15.21 -2.28
CA ALA A 88 5.05 -16.56 -2.35
C ALA A 88 4.50 -17.37 -3.54
N LEU A 89 3.19 -17.32 -3.79
CA LEU A 89 2.55 -18.02 -4.90
C LEU A 89 3.04 -17.49 -6.25
N ALA A 90 3.11 -16.15 -6.41
CA ALA A 90 3.63 -15.56 -7.65
C ALA A 90 5.10 -15.93 -7.88
N LYS A 91 5.91 -16.03 -6.81
CA LYS A 91 7.30 -16.47 -6.93
C LYS A 91 7.38 -17.92 -7.42
N GLN A 92 6.53 -18.82 -6.90
CA GLN A 92 6.47 -20.20 -7.37
C GLN A 92 6.01 -20.32 -8.83
N ASP A 93 5.04 -19.50 -9.24
CA ASP A 93 4.56 -19.41 -10.62
C ASP A 93 5.68 -19.00 -11.60
N MET A 94 6.70 -18.24 -11.16
CA MET A 94 7.84 -17.88 -12.02
C MET A 94 8.85 -19.01 -12.24
N PHE A 95 9.07 -19.86 -11.24
CA PHE A 95 10.12 -20.88 -11.28
C PHE A 95 9.61 -22.24 -11.74
N THR A 96 8.29 -22.40 -11.93
CA THR A 96 7.69 -23.65 -12.39
C THR A 96 7.19 -23.48 -13.83
N PRO A 97 7.70 -24.23 -14.82
CA PRO A 97 7.19 -24.19 -16.19
C PRO A 97 5.70 -24.58 -16.22
N GLY A 98 4.82 -23.67 -16.64
CA GLY A 98 3.38 -23.88 -16.68
C GLY A 98 2.57 -22.58 -16.75
N GLU A 99 1.26 -22.67 -16.53
CA GLU A 99 0.36 -21.52 -16.42
C GLU A 99 0.55 -20.81 -15.06
N LEU A 100 0.59 -19.47 -15.04
CA LEU A 100 0.65 -18.61 -13.85
C LEU A 100 -0.66 -18.69 -13.05
N ASN A 101 -0.98 -19.86 -12.50
CA ASN A 101 -2.32 -20.19 -12.03
C ASN A 101 -2.43 -20.34 -10.51
N ARG A 102 -1.34 -20.29 -9.74
CA ARG A 102 -1.40 -20.55 -8.29
C ARG A 102 -2.08 -19.42 -7.55
N VAL A 103 -1.73 -18.18 -7.91
CA VAL A 103 -2.40 -16.99 -7.36
C VAL A 103 -3.89 -17.03 -7.67
N GLU A 104 -4.26 -17.32 -8.92
CA GLU A 104 -5.66 -17.41 -9.37
C GLU A 104 -6.44 -18.52 -8.65
N ALA A 105 -5.85 -19.71 -8.57
CA ALA A 105 -6.46 -20.86 -7.91
C ALA A 105 -6.68 -20.59 -6.41
N PHE A 106 -5.73 -19.93 -5.75
CA PHE A 106 -5.85 -19.60 -4.32
C PHE A 106 -6.98 -18.60 -4.04
N VAL A 107 -7.16 -17.60 -4.91
CA VAL A 107 -8.14 -16.55 -4.68
C VAL A 107 -9.52 -16.85 -5.27
N ALA A 108 -9.66 -17.95 -6.02
CA ALA A 108 -10.93 -18.36 -6.61
C ALA A 108 -12.03 -18.52 -5.54
N GLY A 109 -13.18 -17.86 -5.75
CA GLY A 109 -14.30 -17.89 -4.82
C GLY A 109 -14.14 -17.03 -3.56
N THR A 110 -13.01 -16.33 -3.38
CA THR A 110 -12.79 -15.42 -2.26
C THR A 110 -13.39 -14.03 -2.52
N SER A 111 -13.59 -13.25 -1.45
CA SER A 111 -14.09 -11.87 -1.56
C SER A 111 -13.12 -10.98 -2.35
N ILE A 112 -13.64 -9.91 -2.96
CA ILE A 112 -12.80 -9.00 -3.76
C ILE A 112 -11.67 -8.36 -2.94
N THR A 113 -11.91 -8.05 -1.66
CA THR A 113 -10.88 -7.48 -0.78
C THR A 113 -9.77 -8.48 -0.50
N TYR A 114 -10.11 -9.76 -0.36
CA TYR A 114 -9.14 -10.84 -0.20
C TYR A 114 -8.25 -10.96 -1.45
N GLN A 115 -8.87 -10.95 -2.64
CA GLN A 115 -8.15 -10.92 -3.92
C GLN A 115 -7.18 -9.74 -4.00
N ILE A 116 -7.64 -8.53 -3.68
CA ILE A 116 -6.81 -7.32 -3.75
C ILE A 116 -5.58 -7.41 -2.85
N MET A 117 -5.71 -7.91 -1.62
CA MET A 117 -4.57 -8.06 -0.72
C MET A 117 -3.53 -9.04 -1.27
N VAL A 118 -3.98 -10.14 -1.87
CA VAL A 118 -3.08 -11.10 -2.52
C VAL A 118 -2.37 -10.45 -3.72
N PHE A 119 -3.09 -9.74 -4.60
CA PHE A 119 -2.49 -9.08 -5.77
C PHE A 119 -1.61 -7.87 -5.43
N LEU A 120 -1.87 -7.18 -4.31
CA LEU A 120 -0.92 -6.21 -3.73
C LEU A 120 0.43 -6.88 -3.43
N GLY A 121 0.37 -8.09 -2.84
CA GLY A 121 1.54 -8.93 -2.61
C GLY A 121 2.28 -9.31 -3.89
N VAL A 122 1.57 -9.70 -4.94
CA VAL A 122 2.18 -9.97 -6.25
C VAL A 122 2.96 -8.75 -6.75
N GLY A 123 2.36 -7.55 -6.73
CA GLY A 123 3.05 -6.32 -7.08
C GLY A 123 4.30 -6.05 -6.24
N ALA A 124 4.22 -6.27 -4.93
CA ALA A 124 5.34 -6.13 -4.03
C ALA A 124 6.49 -7.11 -4.35
N LEU A 125 6.19 -8.36 -4.68
CA LEU A 125 7.21 -9.31 -5.13
C LEU A 125 7.92 -8.81 -6.39
N LEU A 126 7.15 -8.40 -7.40
CA LEU A 126 7.69 -7.97 -8.70
C LEU A 126 8.67 -6.80 -8.55
N ALA A 127 8.36 -5.85 -7.67
CA ALA A 127 9.26 -4.75 -7.34
C ALA A 127 10.48 -5.20 -6.52
N THR A 128 10.30 -6.13 -5.57
CA THR A 128 11.38 -6.62 -4.69
C THR A 128 12.47 -7.35 -5.47
N ASP A 129 12.05 -8.28 -6.33
CA ASP A 129 12.96 -9.17 -7.05
C ASP A 129 13.29 -8.59 -8.45
N LYS A 130 12.81 -7.38 -8.77
CA LYS A 130 12.96 -6.69 -10.08
C LYS A 130 12.58 -7.59 -11.26
N LEU A 131 11.44 -8.24 -11.14
CA LEU A 131 10.93 -9.22 -12.09
C LEU A 131 10.21 -8.53 -13.25
N PRO A 132 10.16 -9.14 -14.45
CA PRO A 132 9.46 -8.56 -15.59
C PRO A 132 7.96 -8.42 -15.29
N LEU A 133 7.41 -7.23 -15.53
CA LEU A 133 5.99 -6.93 -15.33
C LEU A 133 5.09 -7.60 -16.38
N GLU A 134 5.56 -7.68 -17.62
CA GLU A 134 4.76 -8.07 -18.79
C GLU A 134 4.01 -9.40 -18.62
N PRO A 135 4.64 -10.52 -18.19
CA PRO A 135 3.95 -11.80 -18.11
C PRO A 135 2.78 -11.75 -17.12
N PHE A 136 2.94 -11.05 -16.00
CA PHE A 136 1.91 -10.93 -14.96
C PHE A 136 0.79 -9.99 -15.39
N ILE A 137 1.13 -8.81 -15.90
CA ILE A 137 0.15 -7.84 -16.34
C ILE A 137 -0.70 -8.41 -17.48
N THR A 138 -0.08 -9.01 -18.49
CA THR A 138 -0.80 -9.63 -19.61
C THR A 138 -1.68 -10.79 -19.13
N SER A 139 -1.16 -11.67 -18.26
CA SER A 139 -1.92 -12.84 -17.79
C SER A 139 -3.11 -12.49 -16.90
N TYR A 140 -3.07 -11.37 -16.16
CA TYR A 140 -4.17 -10.94 -15.30
C TYR A 140 -5.09 -9.89 -15.92
N LEU A 141 -4.71 -9.32 -17.07
CA LEU A 141 -5.59 -8.47 -17.86
C LEU A 141 -6.69 -9.25 -18.56
N GLU A 142 -6.51 -10.54 -18.82
CA GLU A 142 -7.49 -11.43 -19.46
C GLU A 142 -7.92 -12.54 -18.48
N PRO A 143 -9.22 -12.75 -18.18
CA PRO A 143 -10.41 -12.03 -18.66
C PRO A 143 -10.72 -10.79 -17.79
N PHE A 144 -10.32 -9.61 -18.27
CA PHE A 144 -10.71 -8.26 -17.82
C PHE A 144 -11.01 -8.06 -16.33
N ASN A 145 -10.07 -8.38 -15.43
CA ASN A 145 -10.18 -7.93 -14.03
C ASN A 145 -9.16 -6.82 -13.72
N PRO A 146 -9.48 -5.55 -14.04
CA PRO A 146 -8.56 -4.43 -13.84
C PRO A 146 -8.18 -4.23 -12.36
N LEU A 147 -8.97 -4.74 -11.41
CA LEU A 147 -8.66 -4.66 -9.98
C LEU A 147 -7.39 -5.42 -9.63
N ARG A 148 -7.10 -6.53 -10.31
CA ARG A 148 -5.86 -7.29 -10.11
C ARG A 148 -4.65 -6.48 -10.52
N VAL A 149 -4.71 -5.90 -11.72
CA VAL A 149 -3.64 -5.08 -12.30
C VAL A 149 -3.41 -3.82 -11.49
N TRP A 150 -4.46 -3.18 -10.98
CA TRP A 150 -4.32 -2.04 -10.09
C TRP A 150 -3.76 -2.41 -8.73
N ALA A 151 -4.21 -3.52 -8.13
CA ALA A 151 -3.60 -4.02 -6.90
C ALA A 151 -2.11 -4.31 -7.09
N ILE A 152 -1.71 -4.93 -8.23
CA ILE A 152 -0.30 -5.13 -8.60
C ILE A 152 0.42 -3.78 -8.73
N ALA A 153 -0.15 -2.80 -9.43
CA ALA A 153 0.48 -1.49 -9.61
C ALA A 153 0.64 -0.73 -8.28
N ASP A 154 -0.36 -0.78 -7.39
CA ASP A 154 -0.31 -0.16 -6.06
C ASP A 154 0.78 -0.85 -5.21
N GLY A 155 0.79 -2.19 -5.18
CA GLY A 155 1.79 -2.98 -4.47
C GLY A 155 3.22 -2.76 -4.97
N TYR A 156 3.38 -2.71 -6.29
CA TYR A 156 4.64 -2.44 -6.96
C TYR A 156 5.14 -1.03 -6.65
N GLY A 157 4.27 -0.01 -6.74
CA GLY A 157 4.62 1.37 -6.43
C GLY A 157 5.05 1.54 -4.97
N PHE A 158 4.32 0.92 -4.04
CA PHE A 158 4.68 0.93 -2.63
C PHE A 158 6.06 0.30 -2.40
N GLN A 159 6.28 -0.89 -2.91
CA GLN A 159 7.52 -1.59 -2.65
C GLN A 159 8.72 -0.94 -3.36
N SER A 160 8.51 -0.38 -4.55
CA SER A 160 9.50 0.44 -5.26
C SER A 160 9.93 1.64 -4.42
N GLY A 161 8.97 2.37 -3.84
CA GLY A 161 9.27 3.47 -2.94
C GLY A 161 9.94 3.04 -1.64
N MET A 162 9.72 1.80 -1.15
CA MET A 162 10.34 1.31 0.09
C MET A 162 11.78 0.82 -0.10
N LEU A 163 12.05 0.08 -1.19
CA LEU A 163 13.35 -0.56 -1.43
C LEU A 163 14.27 0.24 -2.35
N HIS A 164 13.70 1.09 -3.20
CA HIS A 164 14.41 1.86 -4.23
C HIS A 164 14.05 3.34 -4.14
N TRP A 165 13.89 3.83 -2.91
CA TRP A 165 13.40 5.19 -2.62
C TRP A 165 14.22 6.30 -3.28
N GLN A 166 15.53 6.13 -3.46
CA GLN A 166 16.38 7.11 -4.14
C GLN A 166 15.97 7.27 -5.61
N ASP A 167 15.75 6.15 -6.29
CA ASP A 167 15.34 6.14 -7.70
C ASP A 167 13.92 6.69 -7.84
N TYR A 168 12.98 6.21 -7.02
CA TYR A 168 11.55 6.49 -7.18
C TYR A 168 11.08 7.80 -6.56
N LEU A 169 11.76 8.34 -5.54
CA LEU A 169 11.40 9.64 -4.97
C LEU A 169 12.18 10.80 -5.61
N TYR A 170 13.41 10.57 -6.06
CA TYR A 170 14.21 11.64 -6.68
C TYR A 170 14.27 11.56 -8.20
N GLY A 171 14.50 10.37 -8.76
CA GLY A 171 14.43 10.16 -10.21
C GLY A 171 13.00 10.08 -10.75
N GLN A 172 12.07 9.71 -9.88
CA GLN A 172 10.63 9.65 -10.14
C GLN A 172 10.20 8.86 -11.40
N PRO A 173 10.86 7.75 -11.82
CA PRO A 173 10.43 6.98 -12.97
C PRO A 173 9.05 6.36 -12.73
N ARG A 174 8.36 6.06 -13.83
CA ARG A 174 7.21 5.14 -13.86
C ARG A 174 7.58 3.96 -14.76
N PRO A 175 7.33 2.71 -14.35
CA PRO A 175 7.49 1.56 -15.23
C PRO A 175 6.66 1.72 -16.50
N GLU A 176 7.23 1.45 -17.67
CA GLU A 176 6.59 1.67 -18.97
C GLU A 176 5.26 0.91 -19.12
N TYR A 177 5.18 -0.31 -18.57
CA TYR A 177 3.98 -1.15 -18.57
C TYR A 177 2.83 -0.57 -17.72
N PHE A 178 3.12 0.39 -16.83
CA PHE A 178 2.09 1.15 -16.12
C PHE A 178 1.78 2.43 -16.88
N SER A 179 0.91 2.31 -17.89
CA SER A 179 0.42 3.42 -18.69
C SER A 179 -1.01 3.82 -18.31
N GLY A 180 -1.45 4.98 -18.81
CA GLY A 180 -2.80 5.49 -18.58
C GLY A 180 -3.16 5.55 -17.10
N TYR A 181 -4.29 4.93 -16.74
CA TYR A 181 -4.78 4.95 -15.36
C TYR A 181 -3.90 4.14 -14.38
N THR A 182 -3.28 3.06 -14.81
CA THR A 182 -2.42 2.21 -13.97
C THR A 182 -1.20 2.98 -13.44
N SER A 183 -0.69 3.96 -14.21
CA SER A 183 0.37 4.87 -13.77
C SER A 183 0.01 5.72 -12.55
N ARG A 184 -1.29 6.04 -12.40
CA ARG A 184 -1.84 6.78 -11.26
C ARG A 184 -1.91 5.88 -10.03
N ILE A 185 -2.28 4.62 -10.20
CA ILE A 185 -2.32 3.64 -9.12
C ILE A 185 -0.93 3.32 -8.59
N PHE A 186 0.07 3.24 -9.47
CA PHE A 186 1.46 3.16 -9.07
C PHE A 186 1.86 4.32 -8.14
N ASP A 187 1.45 5.56 -8.46
CA ASP A 187 1.72 6.72 -7.60
C ASP A 187 0.96 6.66 -6.27
N GLN A 188 -0.25 6.07 -6.24
CA GLN A 188 -0.93 5.80 -4.96
C GLN A 188 -0.14 4.82 -4.09
N GLY A 189 0.51 3.83 -4.69
CA GLY A 189 1.48 2.98 -4.01
C GLY A 189 2.68 3.75 -3.48
N LEU A 190 3.29 4.58 -4.33
CA LEU A 190 4.46 5.38 -3.97
C LEU A 190 4.17 6.36 -2.83
N GLY A 191 2.97 6.95 -2.81
CA GLY A 191 2.48 7.78 -1.72
C GLY A 191 2.44 7.04 -0.38
N ARG A 192 2.08 5.75 -0.38
CA ARG A 192 2.16 4.93 0.84
C ARG A 192 3.60 4.85 1.36
N SER A 193 4.58 4.67 0.48
CA SER A 193 6.00 4.61 0.87
C SER A 193 6.50 5.92 1.46
N ILE A 194 6.10 7.06 0.88
CA ILE A 194 6.45 8.39 1.39
C ILE A 194 6.01 8.54 2.85
N TRP A 195 4.76 8.20 3.16
CA TRP A 195 4.25 8.24 4.54
C TRP A 195 5.07 7.34 5.49
N LEU A 196 5.38 6.11 5.08
CA LEU A 196 6.15 5.17 5.91
C LEU A 196 7.56 5.68 6.20
N ILE A 197 8.23 6.18 5.16
CA ILE A 197 9.58 6.72 5.27
C ILE A 197 9.57 7.98 6.15
N ASP A 198 8.63 8.90 5.93
CA ASP A 198 8.62 10.18 6.63
C ASP A 198 7.92 10.11 8.00
N ALA A 199 7.29 8.98 8.34
CA ALA A 199 6.49 8.71 9.56
C ALA A 199 5.66 9.90 10.05
N GLY A 200 4.83 10.44 9.15
CA GLY A 200 3.91 11.52 9.51
C GLY A 200 4.59 12.88 9.74
N ASN A 201 5.86 13.06 9.38
CA ASN A 201 6.46 14.40 9.28
C ASN A 201 5.80 15.16 8.12
N VAL A 202 4.74 15.90 8.44
CA VAL A 202 3.87 16.59 7.46
C VAL A 202 4.66 17.54 6.56
N THR A 203 5.61 18.28 7.13
CA THR A 203 6.47 19.21 6.37
C THR A 203 7.27 18.47 5.30
N HIS A 204 7.95 17.39 5.69
CA HIS A 204 8.79 16.65 4.76
C HIS A 204 7.98 15.90 3.69
N ILE A 205 6.80 15.40 4.06
CA ILE A 205 5.84 14.81 3.11
C ILE A 205 5.44 15.84 2.05
N GLN A 206 5.07 17.06 2.48
CA GLN A 206 4.67 18.13 1.58
C GLN A 206 5.83 18.54 0.65
N GLU A 207 7.04 18.74 1.20
CA GLU A 207 8.24 19.07 0.42
C GLU A 207 8.53 17.99 -0.62
N THR A 208 8.42 16.71 -0.24
CA THR A 208 8.66 15.58 -1.15
C THR A 208 7.64 15.57 -2.29
N ILE A 209 6.34 15.66 -1.99
CA ILE A 209 5.30 15.65 -3.01
C ILE A 209 5.40 16.86 -3.93
N ALA A 210 5.80 18.03 -3.41
CA ALA A 210 5.98 19.24 -4.20
C ALA A 210 7.05 19.10 -5.31
N THR A 211 7.98 18.15 -5.19
CA THR A 211 8.96 17.84 -6.25
C THR A 211 8.38 17.04 -7.42
N PHE A 212 7.20 16.43 -7.26
CA PHE A 212 6.53 15.69 -8.33
C PHE A 212 5.70 16.64 -9.20
N SER A 213 5.50 16.27 -10.48
CA SER A 213 4.62 17.04 -11.36
C SER A 213 3.20 17.16 -10.78
N PRO A 214 2.50 18.30 -10.93
CA PRO A 214 1.16 18.50 -10.36
C PRO A 214 0.14 17.40 -10.70
N SER A 215 0.30 16.78 -11.87
CA SER A 215 -0.52 15.66 -12.34
C SER A 215 -0.37 14.36 -11.54
N ARG A 216 0.66 14.23 -10.71
CA ARG A 216 0.95 13.05 -9.86
C ARG A 216 0.56 13.24 -8.40
N GLN A 217 0.54 14.50 -7.94
CA GLN A 217 0.44 14.81 -6.52
C GLN A 217 -0.88 14.32 -5.90
N ALA A 218 -1.99 14.41 -6.63
CA ALA A 218 -3.28 13.90 -6.15
C ALA A 218 -3.23 12.39 -5.82
N ASP A 219 -2.56 11.59 -6.65
CA ASP A 219 -2.44 10.15 -6.44
C ASP A 219 -1.50 9.82 -5.27
N LEU A 220 -0.39 10.55 -5.13
CA LEU A 220 0.51 10.45 -3.97
C LEU A 220 -0.24 10.77 -2.66
N TRP A 221 -0.99 11.87 -2.63
CA TRP A 221 -1.82 12.26 -1.48
C TRP A 221 -2.90 11.22 -1.17
N CYS A 222 -3.52 10.63 -2.18
CA CYS A 222 -4.44 9.52 -1.99
C CYS A 222 -3.74 8.32 -1.34
N GLY A 223 -2.54 7.96 -1.81
CA GLY A 223 -1.65 6.97 -1.21
C GLY A 223 -1.44 7.18 0.29
N ILE A 224 -1.05 8.41 0.64
CA ILE A 224 -0.82 8.84 2.02
C ILE A 224 -2.07 8.68 2.88
N GLY A 225 -3.22 9.14 2.39
CA GLY A 225 -4.49 9.08 3.12
C GLY A 225 -4.92 7.66 3.46
N TYR A 226 -4.67 6.72 2.55
CA TYR A 226 -4.91 5.29 2.79
C TYR A 226 -4.04 4.76 3.93
N VAL A 227 -2.74 5.03 3.89
CA VAL A 227 -1.80 4.39 4.82
C VAL A 227 -1.75 5.06 6.19
N CYS A 228 -1.93 6.38 6.27
CA CYS A 228 -2.02 7.10 7.55
C CYS A 228 -3.22 6.63 8.37
N SER A 229 -4.31 6.27 7.68
CA SER A 229 -5.52 5.74 8.30
C SER A 229 -5.37 4.25 8.64
N SER A 230 -4.75 3.45 7.75
CA SER A 230 -4.67 1.99 7.89
C SER A 230 -3.73 1.50 8.99
N ILE A 231 -2.57 2.14 9.14
CA ILE A 231 -1.53 1.72 10.10
C ILE A 231 -1.81 2.28 11.51
N GLY A 232 -2.44 3.45 11.59
CA GLY A 232 -2.66 4.16 12.86
C GLY A 232 -1.36 4.72 13.45
N GLY A 233 -1.41 5.10 14.74
CA GLY A 233 -0.25 5.61 15.47
C GLY A 233 0.01 7.11 15.31
N VAL A 234 -0.88 7.85 14.64
CA VAL A 234 -0.84 9.31 14.56
C VAL A 234 -2.01 9.94 15.31
N GLN A 235 -1.75 11.09 15.92
CA GLN A 235 -2.76 11.84 16.68
C GLN A 235 -3.61 12.69 15.75
N ARG A 236 -4.76 13.16 16.25
CA ARG A 236 -5.69 14.02 15.52
C ARG A 236 -4.99 15.24 14.92
N GLU A 237 -4.12 15.88 15.68
CA GLU A 237 -3.41 17.10 15.28
C GLU A 237 -2.52 16.84 14.05
N THR A 238 -1.93 15.65 13.95
CA THR A 238 -1.14 15.25 12.78
C THR A 238 -2.02 15.08 11.55
N LEU A 239 -3.22 14.50 11.70
CA LEU A 239 -4.18 14.32 10.59
C LEU A 239 -4.75 15.67 10.12
N GLU A 240 -5.02 16.59 11.04
CA GLU A 240 -5.46 17.96 10.72
C GLU A 240 -4.37 18.76 10.00
N ALA A 241 -3.12 18.69 10.49
CA ALA A 241 -1.98 19.29 9.83
C ALA A 241 -1.76 18.70 8.42
N LEU A 242 -1.91 17.38 8.27
CA LEU A 242 -1.82 16.69 6.98
C LEU A 242 -2.91 17.18 6.02
N GLY A 243 -4.14 17.37 6.50
CA GLY A 243 -5.23 17.91 5.71
C GLY A 243 -4.97 19.34 5.24
N THR A 244 -4.38 20.17 6.10
CA THR A 244 -3.97 21.54 5.75
C THR A 244 -2.85 21.53 4.71
N ALA A 245 -1.84 20.68 4.88
CA ALA A 245 -0.72 20.56 3.96
C ALA A 245 -1.14 20.01 2.58
N ALA A 246 -2.16 19.16 2.52
CA ALA A 246 -2.71 18.66 1.27
C ALA A 246 -3.37 19.77 0.42
N GLY A 247 -3.90 20.82 1.03
CA GLY A 247 -4.51 21.95 0.33
C GLY A 247 -5.56 21.50 -0.70
N ALA A 248 -5.36 21.85 -1.97
CA ALA A 248 -6.24 21.44 -3.08
C ALA A 248 -6.34 19.91 -3.27
N TYR A 249 -5.40 19.13 -2.72
CA TYR A 249 -5.39 17.67 -2.77
C TYR A 249 -6.07 17.00 -1.57
N LEU A 250 -6.64 17.78 -0.65
CA LEU A 250 -7.40 17.28 0.50
C LEU A 250 -8.49 16.27 0.10
N PRO A 251 -9.27 16.44 -0.99
CA PRO A 251 -10.22 15.43 -1.43
C PRO A 251 -9.58 14.07 -1.75
N ALA A 252 -8.40 14.07 -2.36
CA ALA A 252 -7.68 12.85 -2.70
C ALA A 252 -7.15 12.15 -1.43
N LEU A 253 -6.61 12.92 -0.48
CA LEU A 253 -6.21 12.42 0.84
C LEU A 253 -7.40 11.76 1.57
N ALA A 254 -8.55 12.44 1.64
CA ALA A 254 -9.74 11.91 2.28
C ALA A 254 -10.29 10.66 1.58
N GLN A 255 -10.23 10.60 0.25
CA GLN A 255 -10.60 9.40 -0.52
C GLN A 255 -9.73 8.20 -0.14
N GLY A 256 -8.41 8.39 0.02
CA GLY A 256 -7.52 7.35 0.53
C GLY A 256 -7.96 6.82 1.89
N ALA A 257 -8.27 7.71 2.82
CA ALA A 257 -8.71 7.37 4.17
C ALA A 257 -10.05 6.62 4.20
N ALA A 258 -11.03 7.07 3.40
CA ALA A 258 -12.31 6.38 3.25
C ALA A 258 -12.13 4.96 2.69
N CYS A 259 -11.22 4.79 1.73
CA CYS A 259 -10.89 3.47 1.18
C CYS A 259 -10.28 2.56 2.26
N ALA A 260 -9.38 3.06 3.11
CA ALA A 260 -8.82 2.30 4.22
C ALA A 260 -9.90 1.81 5.20
N ALA A 261 -10.81 2.69 5.62
CA ALA A 261 -11.93 2.35 6.50
C ALA A 261 -12.81 1.26 5.87
N LYS A 262 -13.17 1.41 4.59
CA LYS A 262 -13.99 0.40 3.93
C LYS A 262 -13.28 -0.95 3.79
N PHE A 263 -12.01 -0.98 3.44
CA PHE A 263 -11.23 -2.23 3.36
C PHE A 263 -11.26 -3.00 4.67
N ARG A 264 -11.05 -2.29 5.78
CA ARG A 264 -11.12 -2.89 7.12
C ARG A 264 -12.51 -3.46 7.41
N ARG A 265 -13.58 -2.76 7.06
CA ARG A 265 -14.96 -3.27 7.20
C ARG A 265 -15.22 -4.50 6.34
N MET A 266 -14.80 -4.49 5.07
CA MET A 266 -14.99 -5.62 4.14
C MET A 266 -14.20 -6.87 4.54
N LEU A 267 -13.03 -6.68 5.16
CA LEU A 267 -12.25 -7.76 5.76
C LEU A 267 -12.80 -8.23 7.12
N GLY A 268 -13.85 -7.60 7.66
CA GLY A 268 -14.37 -7.90 8.99
C GLY A 268 -13.44 -7.47 10.13
N THR A 269 -12.55 -6.50 9.88
CA THR A 269 -11.50 -6.04 10.80
C THR A 269 -11.56 -4.53 11.07
N PRO A 270 -12.72 -3.95 11.40
CA PRO A 270 -12.82 -2.52 11.69
C PRO A 270 -11.92 -2.13 12.87
N ALA A 271 -11.35 -0.94 12.83
CA ALA A 271 -10.49 -0.44 13.89
C ALA A 271 -10.77 1.05 14.18
N ALA A 272 -10.86 1.39 15.46
CA ALA A 272 -11.29 2.72 15.90
C ALA A 272 -10.41 3.86 15.37
N HIS A 273 -9.10 3.65 15.26
CA HIS A 273 -8.18 4.65 14.72
C HIS A 273 -8.40 4.91 13.22
N VAL A 274 -8.81 3.90 12.47
CA VAL A 274 -9.09 4.01 11.03
C VAL A 274 -10.35 4.84 10.82
N GLU A 275 -11.38 4.55 11.62
CA GLU A 275 -12.66 5.28 11.60
C GLU A 275 -12.46 6.74 12.01
N LEU A 276 -11.69 6.99 13.08
CA LEU A 276 -11.34 8.34 13.51
C LEU A 276 -10.61 9.13 12.41
N ALA A 277 -9.63 8.53 11.74
CA ALA A 277 -8.90 9.18 10.66
C ALA A 277 -9.81 9.50 9.47
N HIS A 278 -10.70 8.58 9.11
CA HIS A 278 -11.71 8.82 8.09
C HIS A 278 -12.64 9.98 8.47
N THR A 279 -13.17 10.00 9.69
CA THR A 279 -14.05 11.08 10.18
C THR A 279 -13.37 12.43 10.11
N ILE A 280 -12.16 12.56 10.66
CA ILE A 280 -11.40 13.82 10.67
C ILE A 280 -11.21 14.36 9.25
N LEU A 281 -10.71 13.52 8.34
CA LEU A 281 -10.42 13.97 6.98
C LEU A 281 -11.68 14.28 6.18
N SER A 282 -12.78 13.56 6.42
CA SER A 282 -14.09 13.88 5.84
C SER A 282 -14.69 15.18 6.37
N GLU A 283 -14.52 15.49 7.66
CA GLU A 283 -14.94 16.76 8.25
C GLU A 283 -14.16 17.95 7.67
N LEU A 284 -12.84 17.82 7.52
CA LEU A 284 -12.01 18.87 6.92
C LEU A 284 -12.43 19.17 5.49
N VAL A 285 -12.73 18.12 4.72
CA VAL A 285 -13.28 18.25 3.38
C VAL A 285 -14.61 19.01 3.37
N ALA A 286 -15.54 18.66 4.25
CA ALA A 286 -16.87 19.28 4.30
C ALA A 286 -16.81 20.76 4.69
N ASN A 287 -15.81 21.14 5.49
CA ASN A 287 -15.60 22.51 5.97
C ASN A 287 -14.79 23.38 5.00
N ALA A 288 -14.17 22.79 3.97
CA ALA A 288 -13.40 23.53 2.99
C ALA A 288 -14.34 24.12 1.92
N ALA A 289 -14.53 25.45 2.00
CA ALA A 289 -15.52 26.23 1.25
C ALA A 289 -15.41 26.14 -0.29
N ASP A 290 -14.25 25.73 -0.82
CA ASP A 290 -13.96 25.61 -2.27
C ASP A 290 -13.96 24.15 -2.79
N THR A 291 -14.17 23.14 -1.93
CA THR A 291 -14.02 21.72 -2.29
C THR A 291 -15.33 20.94 -2.38
N THR A 292 -16.45 21.50 -1.93
CA THR A 292 -17.75 20.81 -1.96
C THR A 292 -18.22 20.54 -3.41
N ASP A 293 -17.98 21.48 -4.33
CA ASP A 293 -18.33 21.34 -5.75
C ASP A 293 -17.46 20.28 -6.44
N LEU A 294 -16.16 20.19 -6.10
CA LEU A 294 -15.24 19.22 -6.70
C LEU A 294 -15.51 17.77 -6.30
N ILE A 295 -16.14 17.52 -5.16
CA ILE A 295 -16.43 16.18 -4.66
C ILE A 295 -17.78 15.69 -5.19
N GLN A 296 -18.78 16.55 -5.30
CA GLN A 296 -20.06 16.21 -5.92
C GLN A 296 -19.99 16.11 -7.44
N GLU A 297 -19.13 16.89 -8.10
CA GLU A 297 -18.97 16.82 -9.56
C GLU A 297 -18.06 15.65 -10.02
N LYS A 298 -17.21 15.10 -9.11
CA LYS A 298 -16.28 14.00 -9.43
C LYS A 298 -16.55 12.66 -8.76
N LEU A 299 -17.43 12.58 -7.77
CA LEU A 299 -18.10 11.32 -7.43
C LEU A 299 -19.24 11.17 -8.43
N PRO A 300 -19.14 10.31 -9.46
CA PRO A 300 -20.29 10.07 -10.32
C PRO A 300 -21.48 9.67 -9.44
N ASN A 301 -22.70 10.07 -9.77
CA ASN A 301 -23.90 9.57 -9.10
C ASN A 301 -23.96 8.04 -9.35
N ILE A 302 -23.46 7.23 -8.41
CA ILE A 302 -23.25 5.78 -8.61
C ILE A 302 -24.57 5.04 -8.36
N GLY A 303 -25.49 5.20 -9.33
CA GLY A 303 -26.67 4.39 -9.49
C GLY A 303 -26.52 3.48 -10.72
N ALA A 304 -26.26 2.20 -10.47
CA ALA A 304 -26.58 1.07 -11.35
C ALA A 304 -26.06 1.06 -12.81
N THR A 305 -24.73 1.12 -13.05
CA THR A 305 -24.00 0.31 -14.05
C THR A 305 -22.47 0.55 -13.95
N PRO A 306 -21.57 -0.44 -14.14
CA PRO A 306 -20.12 -0.21 -14.11
C PRO A 306 -19.65 0.48 -15.40
N VAL A 307 -19.53 1.81 -15.37
CA VAL A 307 -18.97 2.63 -16.45
C VAL A 307 -17.44 2.57 -16.43
N GLN A 308 -16.78 2.63 -17.59
CA GLN A 308 -15.31 2.70 -17.74
C GLN A 308 -14.66 3.83 -16.90
N SER A 309 -15.41 4.87 -16.54
CA SER A 309 -15.01 5.95 -15.64
C SER A 309 -14.95 5.58 -14.15
N LEU A 310 -15.73 4.59 -13.69
CA LEU A 310 -15.64 4.06 -12.32
C LEU A 310 -14.32 3.32 -12.11
N TRP A 311 -13.90 2.61 -13.15
CA TRP A 311 -12.60 1.96 -13.21
C TRP A 311 -11.43 2.98 -13.20
N GLN A 312 -11.64 4.21 -13.67
CA GLN A 312 -10.67 5.30 -13.52
C GLN A 312 -10.60 5.88 -12.09
N ASN A 313 -11.23 5.22 -11.12
CA ASN A 313 -11.17 5.61 -9.72
C ASN A 313 -11.09 4.37 -8.82
N TYR A 314 -10.04 3.54 -8.95
CA TYR A 314 -9.78 2.32 -8.16
C TYR A 314 -10.29 2.40 -6.72
N ARG A 315 -9.82 3.40 -5.95
CA ARG A 315 -10.24 3.55 -4.56
C ARG A 315 -11.68 4.04 -4.39
N ALA A 316 -12.24 4.83 -5.32
CA ALA A 316 -13.66 5.18 -5.29
C ALA A 316 -14.56 3.98 -5.68
N TYR A 317 -14.17 3.20 -6.69
CA TYR A 317 -14.82 1.95 -7.04
C TYR A 317 -14.89 1.03 -5.83
N LEU A 318 -13.76 0.90 -5.13
CA LEU A 318 -13.67 0.12 -3.91
C LEU A 318 -14.51 0.69 -2.79
N ILE A 319 -14.64 2.02 -2.65
CA ILE A 319 -15.54 2.66 -1.68
C ILE A 319 -17.01 2.32 -1.98
N CYS A 320 -17.39 2.09 -3.23
CA CYS A 320 -18.79 1.93 -3.64
C CYS A 320 -19.25 0.49 -3.86
N ASN A 321 -18.34 -0.45 -4.13
CA ASN A 321 -18.63 -1.88 -4.36
C ASN A 321 -17.91 -2.73 -3.32
#